data_AF-A0A023PSJ2-F1
#
_entry.id   AF-A0A023PSJ2-F1
#
_cell.length_a   1.000
_cell.length_b   1.000
_cell.length_c   1.000
_cell.angle_alpha   90.00
_cell.angle_beta   90.00
_cell.angle_gamma   90.00
#
_symmetry.space_group_name_H-M   'P 1'
#
loop_
_entity.id
_entity.type
_entity.pdbx_description
1 polymer ?
#
loop_
_entity_poly.entity_id
_entity_poly.type
_entity_poly.pdbx_seq_one_letter_code
_entity_poly.pdbx_strand_id
1 'polypeptide(L)'
;MALRQLVSRKSLGLGFGQLRGLQTFSLPDLPYDYGALEPVISGEIMQLHHQKHHQAYITNYNKALEQLQDAVGKGDSPAVVKLQSAIKFNGGGHINHSIFWKNLTPVREGGGDPPKGS
;
A
#
# COMPACT_ATOMS: atom_id res chain seq x y z
N MET A 1 14.64 65.92 -0.37
CA MET A 1 14.24 65.39 -1.69
C MET A 1 15.06 64.14 -1.96
N ALA A 2 14.39 62.98 -2.05
CA ALA A 2 14.73 61.69 -2.68
C ALA A 2 16.16 61.09 -2.56
N LEU A 3 16.39 59.78 -2.40
CA LEU A 3 15.62 58.59 -2.01
C LEU A 3 16.71 57.49 -1.90
N ARG A 4 16.84 56.79 -0.77
CA ARG A 4 17.72 55.61 -0.66
C ARG A 4 17.14 54.50 -1.54
N GLN A 5 17.91 54.00 -2.50
CA GLN A 5 17.53 52.81 -3.25
C GLN A 5 17.60 51.58 -2.33
N LEU A 6 16.46 50.95 -2.10
CA LEU A 6 16.33 49.65 -1.45
C LEU A 6 16.82 48.56 -2.40
N VAL A 7 17.77 47.75 -1.94
CA VAL A 7 18.15 46.49 -2.59
C VAL A 7 17.00 45.50 -2.41
N SER A 8 16.39 45.05 -3.50
CA SER A 8 15.41 43.96 -3.49
C SER A 8 16.13 42.61 -3.40
N ARG A 9 15.96 41.91 -2.28
CA ARG A 9 16.35 40.49 -2.17
C ARG A 9 15.34 39.64 -2.93
N LYS A 10 15.75 39.06 -4.06
CA LYS A 10 15.06 37.91 -4.64
C LYS A 10 15.14 36.75 -3.66
N SER A 11 13.99 36.37 -3.09
CA SER A 11 13.82 35.07 -2.45
C SER A 11 13.86 33.99 -3.54
N LEU A 12 14.93 33.18 -3.57
CA LEU A 12 14.87 31.88 -4.24
C LEU A 12 13.91 31.00 -3.43
N GLY A 13 12.68 30.87 -3.91
CA GLY A 13 11.80 29.79 -3.49
C GLY A 13 12.43 28.47 -3.95
N LEU A 14 12.98 27.71 -3.00
CA LEU A 14 13.28 26.30 -3.21
C LEU A 14 11.96 25.60 -3.54
N GLY A 15 11.81 25.21 -4.81
CA GLY A 15 10.72 24.34 -5.25
C GLY A 15 10.84 23.02 -4.51
N PHE A 16 10.02 22.84 -3.47
CA PHE A 16 9.83 21.55 -2.85
C PHE A 16 9.28 20.60 -3.91
N GLY A 17 9.98 19.47 -4.05
CA GLY A 17 9.85 18.53 -5.14
C GLY A 17 8.41 18.09 -5.42
N GLN A 18 8.19 17.84 -6.71
CA GLN A 18 7.12 17.05 -7.30
C GLN A 18 6.18 16.38 -6.28
N LEU A 19 4.97 16.91 -6.13
CA LEU A 19 3.87 16.25 -5.43
C LEU A 19 3.66 14.87 -6.07
N ARG A 20 4.17 13.80 -5.44
CA ARG A 20 3.66 12.46 -5.74
C ARG A 20 2.21 12.46 -5.26
N GLY A 21 1.28 12.40 -6.21
CA GLY A 21 -0.14 12.20 -5.92
C GLY A 21 -0.33 10.95 -5.05
N LEU A 22 -1.41 10.93 -4.28
CA LEU A 22 -1.75 9.79 -3.44
C LEU A 22 -1.91 8.55 -4.32
N GLN A 23 -1.16 7.49 -4.02
CA GLN A 23 -1.31 6.22 -4.73
C GLN A 23 -2.32 5.36 -3.97
N THR A 24 -3.40 4.97 -4.64
CA THR A 24 -4.40 4.05 -4.10
C THR A 24 -4.13 2.62 -4.57
N PHE A 25 -4.42 1.66 -3.72
CA PHE A 25 -4.24 0.23 -3.98
C PHE A 25 -5.58 -0.44 -4.29
N SER A 26 -5.55 -1.50 -5.09
CA SER A 26 -6.70 -2.33 -5.44
C SER A 26 -6.43 -3.79 -5.12
N LEU A 27 -7.49 -4.58 -4.92
CA LEU A 27 -7.37 -6.02 -4.71
C LEU A 27 -6.80 -6.65 -5.99
N PRO A 28 -5.63 -7.31 -5.95
CA PRO A 28 -5.10 -8.00 -7.11
C PRO A 28 -5.95 -9.22 -7.44
N ASP A 29 -6.06 -9.57 -8.71
CA ASP A 29 -6.64 -10.86 -9.07
C ASP A 29 -5.73 -12.01 -8.61
N LEU A 30 -6.33 -13.15 -8.28
CA LEU A 30 -5.57 -14.37 -8.00
C LEU A 30 -5.03 -14.94 -9.31
N PRO A 31 -3.82 -15.54 -9.31
CA PRO A 31 -3.26 -16.18 -10.51
C PRO A 31 -3.91 -17.54 -10.83
N TYR A 32 -4.90 -17.95 -10.05
CA TYR A 32 -5.63 -19.23 -10.17
C TYR A 32 -7.05 -19.08 -9.58
N ASP A 33 -7.95 -20.00 -9.94
CA ASP A 33 -9.33 -20.04 -9.43
C ASP A 33 -9.37 -20.33 -7.92
N TYR A 34 -10.44 -19.92 -7.23
CA TYR A 34 -10.56 -20.09 -5.77
C TYR A 34 -10.40 -21.55 -5.31
N GLY A 35 -10.93 -22.53 -6.07
CA GLY A 35 -10.81 -23.95 -5.76
C GLY A 35 -9.53 -24.62 -6.26
N ALA A 36 -8.61 -23.90 -6.90
CA ALA A 36 -7.45 -24.50 -7.57
C ALA A 36 -6.40 -25.11 -6.61
N LEU A 37 -6.49 -24.78 -5.31
CA LEU A 37 -5.60 -25.30 -4.26
C LEU A 37 -6.21 -26.47 -3.47
N GLU A 38 -7.40 -26.94 -3.84
CA GLU A 38 -8.00 -28.11 -3.21
C GLU A 38 -7.21 -29.40 -3.53
N PRO A 39 -7.16 -30.37 -2.58
CA PRO A 39 -7.83 -30.38 -1.28
C PRO A 39 -7.04 -29.70 -0.15
N VAL A 40 -5.91 -29.05 -0.46
CA VAL A 40 -4.99 -28.51 0.56
C VAL A 40 -5.56 -27.25 1.22
N ILE A 41 -6.20 -26.37 0.44
CA ILE A 41 -6.94 -25.20 0.92
C ILE A 41 -8.28 -25.16 0.21
N SER A 42 -9.38 -25.07 0.97
CA SER A 42 -10.72 -25.04 0.39
C SER A 42 -11.01 -23.75 -0.39
N GLY A 43 -11.84 -23.85 -1.43
CA GLY A 43 -12.25 -22.69 -2.21
C GLY A 43 -12.99 -21.63 -1.40
N GLU A 44 -13.75 -22.03 -0.38
CA GLU A 44 -14.46 -21.11 0.53
C GLU A 44 -13.48 -20.25 1.34
N ILE A 45 -12.42 -20.85 1.88
CA ILE A 45 -11.37 -20.11 2.60
C ILE A 45 -10.71 -19.14 1.63
N MET A 46 -10.34 -19.59 0.43
CA MET A 46 -9.68 -18.74 -0.57
C MET A 46 -10.55 -17.54 -0.96
N GLN A 47 -11.86 -17.75 -1.14
CA GLN A 47 -12.78 -16.67 -1.49
C GLN A 47 -12.94 -15.65 -0.35
N LEU A 48 -13.16 -16.10 0.89
CA LEU A 48 -13.32 -15.21 2.04
C LEU A 48 -12.01 -14.47 2.37
N HIS A 49 -10.88 -15.18 2.35
CA HIS A 49 -9.57 -14.63 2.63
C HIS A 49 -9.18 -13.56 1.60
N HIS A 50 -9.50 -13.78 0.34
CA HIS A 50 -9.26 -12.81 -0.73
C HIS A 50 -10.27 -11.64 -0.70
N GLN A 51 -11.56 -11.93 -0.90
CA GLN A 51 -12.58 -10.90 -1.16
C GLN A 51 -13.00 -10.13 0.10
N LYS A 52 -12.76 -10.68 1.31
CA LYS A 52 -13.10 -10.01 2.57
C LYS A 52 -11.85 -9.54 3.29
N HIS A 53 -10.95 -10.44 3.67
CA HIS A 53 -9.80 -10.07 4.51
C HIS A 53 -8.78 -9.21 3.76
N HIS A 54 -8.31 -9.63 2.58
CA HIS A 54 -7.36 -8.83 1.80
C HIS A 54 -7.98 -7.50 1.35
N GLN A 55 -9.25 -7.51 0.92
CA GLN A 55 -9.99 -6.29 0.58
C GLN A 55 -10.09 -5.31 1.76
N ALA A 56 -10.33 -5.80 2.99
CA ALA A 56 -10.40 -4.95 4.18
C ALA A 56 -9.07 -4.24 4.45
N TYR A 57 -7.94 -4.94 4.32
CA TYR A 57 -6.62 -4.32 4.44
C TYR A 57 -6.42 -3.22 3.41
N ILE A 58 -6.79 -3.46 2.15
CA ILE A 58 -6.63 -2.46 1.07
C ILE A 58 -7.50 -1.23 1.32
N THR A 59 -8.78 -1.43 1.64
CA THR A 59 -9.72 -0.32 1.92
C THR A 59 -9.22 0.54 3.07
N ASN A 60 -8.79 -0.09 4.17
CA ASN A 60 -8.31 0.64 5.34
C ASN A 60 -6.92 1.26 5.11
N TYR A 61 -6.09 0.65 4.26
CA TYR A 61 -4.79 1.22 3.91
C TYR A 61 -4.94 2.49 3.08
N ASN A 62 -5.80 2.48 2.05
CA ASN A 62 -6.10 3.66 1.25
C ASN A 62 -6.63 4.81 2.13
N LYS A 63 -7.58 4.52 3.03
CA LYS A 63 -8.09 5.51 3.99
C LYS A 63 -6.99 6.08 4.89
N ALA A 64 -6.08 5.25 5.37
CA ALA A 64 -4.96 5.71 6.21
C ALA A 64 -3.97 6.58 5.41
N LEU A 65 -3.77 6.29 4.12
CA LEU A 65 -2.92 7.10 3.24
C LEU A 65 -3.54 8.47 2.94
N GLU A 66 -4.85 8.54 2.69
CA GLU A 66 -5.57 9.82 2.54
C GLU A 66 -5.40 10.69 3.79
N GLN A 67 -5.64 10.10 4.97
CA GLN A 67 -5.46 10.80 6.26
C GLN A 67 -4.01 11.22 6.50
N LEU A 68 -3.04 10.42 6.05
CA LEU A 68 -1.63 10.74 6.17
C LEU A 68 -1.26 11.94 5.28
N GLN A 69 -1.73 11.96 4.03
CA GLN A 69 -1.49 13.07 3.12
C GLN A 69 -2.05 14.37 3.68
N ASP A 70 -3.27 14.34 4.22
CA ASP A 70 -3.89 15.49 4.89
C ASP A 70 -3.07 15.96 6.10
N ALA A 71 -2.63 15.04 6.96
CA ALA A 71 -1.86 15.37 8.16
C ALA A 71 -0.48 15.97 7.80
N VAL A 72 0.20 15.41 6.80
CA VAL A 72 1.47 15.94 6.28
C VAL A 72 1.26 17.32 5.66
N GLY A 73 0.20 17.51 4.86
CA GLY A 73 -0.13 18.80 4.25
C GLY A 73 -0.42 19.91 5.26
N LYS A 74 -0.94 19.56 6.44
CA LYS A 74 -1.21 20.47 7.56
C LYS A 74 -0.03 20.65 8.52
N GLY A 75 1.04 19.87 8.36
CA GLY A 75 2.15 19.84 9.32
C GLY A 75 1.77 19.25 10.70
N ASP A 76 0.74 18.41 10.77
CA ASP A 76 0.24 17.80 12.00
C ASP A 76 1.04 16.52 12.35
N SER A 77 2.23 16.72 12.93
CA SER A 77 3.12 15.62 13.34
C SER A 77 2.46 14.63 14.32
N PRO A 78 1.69 15.05 15.34
CA PRO A 78 0.95 14.11 16.20
C PRO A 78 0.00 13.20 15.42
N ALA A 79 -0.76 13.73 14.46
CA ALA A 79 -1.65 12.92 13.62
C ALA A 79 -0.87 11.94 12.74
N VAL A 80 0.26 12.37 12.14
CA VAL A 80 1.15 11.50 11.35
C VAL A 80 1.65 10.31 12.19
N VAL A 81 2.06 10.54 13.43
CA VAL A 81 2.52 9.47 14.34
C VAL A 81 1.37 8.53 14.71
N LYS A 82 0.19 9.08 15.01
CA LYS A 82 -1.00 8.27 15.33
C LYS A 82 -1.40 7.32 14.19
N LEU A 83 -1.23 7.74 12.93
CA LEU A 83 -1.57 6.95 11.75
C LEU A 83 -0.61 5.77 11.48
N GLN A 84 0.60 5.77 12.07
CA GLN A 84 1.61 4.75 11.79
C GLN A 84 1.12 3.32 12.07
N SER A 85 0.32 3.12 13.13
CA SER A 85 -0.22 1.79 13.44
C SER A 85 -1.16 1.29 12.35
N ALA A 86 -2.06 2.15 11.86
CA ALA A 86 -3.02 1.81 10.80
C ALA A 86 -2.30 1.57 9.45
N ILE A 87 -1.30 2.39 9.13
CA ILE A 87 -0.47 2.24 7.93
C ILE A 87 0.27 0.90 7.98
N LYS A 88 0.97 0.61 9.09
CA LYS A 88 1.71 -0.64 9.27
C LYS A 88 0.81 -1.86 9.20
N PHE A 89 -0.31 -1.84 9.91
CA PHE A 89 -1.22 -2.98 10.00
C PHE A 89 -1.88 -3.28 8.65
N ASN A 90 -2.47 -2.27 8.02
CA ASN A 90 -3.21 -2.47 6.78
C ASN A 90 -2.30 -2.57 5.55
N GLY A 91 -1.26 -1.74 5.47
CA GLY A 91 -0.24 -1.84 4.42
C GLY A 91 0.54 -3.15 4.52
N GLY A 92 0.94 -3.56 5.72
CA GLY A 92 1.55 -4.87 5.96
C GLY A 92 0.60 -6.03 5.62
N GLY A 93 -0.68 -5.91 5.96
CA GLY A 93 -1.72 -6.85 5.55
C GLY A 93 -1.77 -7.00 4.02
N HIS A 94 -1.87 -5.89 3.28
CA HIS A 94 -1.88 -5.92 1.82
C HIS A 94 -0.60 -6.55 1.22
N ILE A 95 0.58 -6.16 1.70
CA ILE A 95 1.86 -6.72 1.24
C ILE A 95 1.94 -8.22 1.48
N ASN A 96 1.65 -8.65 2.71
CA ASN A 96 1.74 -10.06 3.09
C ASN A 96 0.80 -10.92 2.25
N HIS A 97 -0.43 -10.48 2.01
CA HIS A 97 -1.39 -11.25 1.19
C HIS A 97 -1.00 -11.24 -0.28
N SER A 98 -0.55 -10.11 -0.82
CA SER A 98 -0.08 -10.02 -2.22
C SER A 98 1.10 -10.93 -2.50
N ILE A 99 1.99 -11.14 -1.52
CA ILE A 99 3.07 -12.12 -1.59
C ILE A 99 2.51 -13.54 -1.44
N PHE A 100 1.65 -13.76 -0.44
CA PHE A 100 1.06 -15.08 -0.16
C PHE A 100 0.40 -15.68 -1.40
N TRP A 101 -0.43 -14.93 -2.13
CA TRP A 101 -1.11 -15.42 -3.34
C TRP A 101 -0.15 -15.78 -4.48
N LYS A 102 1.01 -15.12 -4.56
CA LYS A 102 2.02 -15.39 -5.61
C LYS A 102 2.95 -16.56 -5.25
N ASN A 103 3.03 -16.90 -3.97
CA ASN A 103 3.86 -17.99 -3.47
C ASN A 103 3.08 -19.31 -3.31
N LEU A 104 1.81 -19.33 -3.68
CA LEU A 104 0.99 -20.54 -3.78
C LEU A 104 0.80 -20.90 -5.25
N THR A 105 0.64 -22.18 -5.53
CA THR A 105 0.44 -22.70 -6.89
C THR A 105 -0.35 -23.99 -6.78
N PRO A 106 -1.28 -24.29 -7.70
CA PRO A 106 -1.92 -25.60 -7.77
C PRO A 106 -0.89 -26.72 -7.87
N VAL A 107 -1.14 -27.87 -7.24
CA VAL A 107 -0.20 -29.01 -7.26
C VAL A 107 0.10 -29.45 -8.70
N ARG A 108 -0.91 -29.45 -9.58
CA ARG A 108 -0.77 -29.77 -11.02
C ARG A 108 0.13 -28.80 -11.80
N GLU A 109 0.43 -27.64 -11.24
CA GLU A 109 1.25 -26.57 -11.81
C GLU A 109 2.60 -26.43 -11.08
N GLY A 110 2.98 -27.41 -10.24
CA GLY A 110 4.26 -27.44 -9.51
C GLY A 110 4.17 -26.93 -8.06
N GLY A 111 2.96 -26.70 -7.54
CA GLY A 111 2.76 -26.38 -6.13
C GLY A 111 3.23 -27.51 -5.21
N GLY A 112 4.21 -27.22 -4.35
CA GLY A 112 4.80 -28.19 -3.42
C GLY A 112 6.05 -28.89 -3.97
N ASP A 113 6.45 -28.63 -5.22
CA ASP A 113 7.72 -29.11 -5.74
C ASP A 113 8.89 -28.47 -4.97
N PRO A 114 9.97 -29.22 -4.68
CA PRO A 114 11.17 -28.65 -4.08
C PRO A 114 11.77 -27.54 -4.95
N PRO A 115 12.32 -26.47 -4.35
CA PRO A 115 12.99 -25.44 -5.12
C PRO A 115 14.18 -26.06 -5.89
N LYS A 116 14.30 -25.69 -7.16
CA LYS A 116 15.49 -26.04 -7.95
C LYS A 116 16.60 -25.04 -7.69
N GLY A 117 17.84 -25.51 -7.68
CA GLY A 117 19.02 -24.65 -7.58
C GLY A 117 19.14 -23.73 -8.79
N SER A 118 19.87 -22.63 -8.60
CA SER A 118 20.35 -21.74 -9.66
C SER A 118 21.46 -22.37 -10.47
#